data_AF-A0A6I7QXW0-F1
#
_entry.id   AF-A0A6I7QXW0-F1
#
_cell.length_a   1.000
_cell.length_b   1.000
_cell.length_c   1.000
_cell.angle_alpha   90.00
_cell.angle_beta   90.00
_cell.angle_gamma   90.00
#
_symmetry.space_group_name_H-M   'P 1'
#
loop_
_entity.id
_entity.type
_entity.pdbx_description
1 polymer ?
#
loop_
_entity_poly.entity_id
_entity_poly.type
_entity_poly.pdbx_seq_one_letter_code
_entity_poly.pdbx_strand_id
1 'polypeptide(L)'
;MLKKLMNKYEMPKFSISDVKGDNIFVLGIGGGSDVIGAYGFASTIQKLNPKAIINYGLCVSRKENYLGFKKINFSLYQHDNLQKSINNFHTSLELIQKMAEFNTDLPSPFLISRLPKYEKVSNKYHLTDFYLNLQSEFSNALNHINPDLIIAIDMGGDSLTCGIEDENSFDRSGLRILKRIGKPFIYIVFGVGCDGESTTDMIVTALEKEHEAKALFGEFNLNDIVDLTRSMSKSILKDDRTPNIIANAISSYQNSGDRMIVIPRHRKPQIPLSWITKGVAFDGLKLSIE
;
A
#
# COMPACT_ATOMS: atom_id res chain seq x y z
N MET A 1 -19.95 8.42 -16.30
CA MET A 1 -18.97 7.62 -17.05
C MET A 1 -18.40 6.48 -16.21
N LEU A 2 -17.90 6.68 -14.98
CA LEU A 2 -17.58 5.52 -14.12
C LEU A 2 -18.78 4.84 -13.45
N LYS A 3 -19.88 5.55 -13.19
CA LYS A 3 -21.17 4.88 -12.92
C LYS A 3 -21.56 3.97 -14.08
N LYS A 4 -21.11 4.30 -15.30
CA LYS A 4 -21.22 3.43 -16.48
C LYS A 4 -20.15 2.35 -16.47
N LEU A 5 -18.89 2.52 -16.03
CA LEU A 5 -17.93 1.41 -15.91
C LEU A 5 -18.21 0.45 -14.75
N MET A 6 -18.43 0.96 -13.53
CA MET A 6 -18.83 0.17 -12.38
C MET A 6 -20.19 -0.52 -12.60
N ASN A 7 -21.14 0.11 -13.32
CA ASN A 7 -22.38 -0.58 -13.72
C ASN A 7 -22.26 -1.40 -15.02
N LYS A 8 -21.28 -1.15 -15.91
CA LYS A 8 -21.09 -1.91 -17.19
C LYS A 8 -20.31 -3.18 -16.97
N TYR A 9 -19.42 -3.21 -15.96
CA TYR A 9 -18.54 -4.33 -15.72
C TYR A 9 -18.80 -5.09 -14.43
N GLU A 10 -19.75 -4.64 -13.58
CA GLU A 10 -20.01 -5.19 -12.23
C GLU A 10 -18.72 -5.73 -11.60
N MET A 11 -17.86 -4.84 -11.08
CA MET A 11 -16.56 -5.27 -10.57
C MET A 11 -16.75 -6.49 -9.69
N PRO A 12 -16.03 -7.59 -9.95
CA PRO A 12 -16.21 -8.81 -9.20
C PRO A 12 -16.05 -8.52 -7.71
N LYS A 13 -16.74 -9.28 -6.86
CA LYS A 13 -16.53 -9.14 -5.42
C LYS A 13 -15.26 -9.88 -5.05
N PHE A 14 -14.35 -9.18 -4.40
CA PHE A 14 -13.21 -9.79 -3.74
C PHE A 14 -13.57 -10.06 -2.28
N SER A 15 -13.31 -11.27 -1.78
CA SER A 15 -13.45 -11.56 -0.35
C SER A 15 -12.08 -11.73 0.28
N ILE A 16 -11.84 -11.02 1.39
CA ILE A 16 -10.60 -11.17 2.16
C ILE A 16 -10.46 -12.61 2.70
N SER A 17 -11.58 -13.32 2.93
CA SER A 17 -11.57 -14.74 3.32
C SER A 17 -10.99 -15.69 2.28
N ASP A 18 -10.91 -15.24 1.03
CA ASP A 18 -10.41 -16.03 -0.09
C ASP A 18 -8.90 -15.93 -0.22
N VAL A 19 -8.26 -15.02 0.53
CA VAL A 19 -6.81 -14.97 0.68
C VAL A 19 -6.34 -16.26 1.35
N LYS A 20 -5.56 -17.06 0.62
CA LYS A 20 -4.95 -18.31 1.10
C LYS A 20 -3.43 -18.18 1.16
N GLY A 21 -2.85 -18.71 2.22
CA GLY A 21 -1.42 -18.74 2.47
C GLY A 21 -1.15 -19.12 3.93
N ASP A 22 -0.06 -19.84 4.16
CA ASP A 22 0.42 -20.21 5.48
C ASP A 22 1.42 -19.18 6.02
N ASN A 23 2.12 -18.43 5.15
CA ASN A 23 3.05 -17.37 5.53
C ASN A 23 2.86 -16.13 4.65
N ILE A 24 1.97 -15.23 5.08
CA ILE A 24 1.56 -14.07 4.30
C ILE A 24 2.36 -12.86 4.74
N PHE A 25 2.92 -12.12 3.78
CA PHE A 25 3.56 -10.84 4.03
C PHE A 25 2.77 -9.68 3.42
N VAL A 26 2.21 -8.82 4.27
CA VAL A 26 1.46 -7.63 3.85
C VAL A 26 2.38 -6.41 3.84
N LEU A 27 2.68 -5.91 2.65
CA LEU A 27 3.66 -4.87 2.42
C LEU A 27 2.99 -3.58 1.97
N GLY A 28 3.11 -2.50 2.74
CA GLY A 28 2.86 -1.15 2.22
C GLY A 28 3.92 -0.81 1.18
N ILE A 29 3.53 -0.56 -0.07
CA ILE A 29 4.49 -0.47 -1.18
C ILE A 29 4.99 0.94 -1.44
N GLY A 30 4.25 1.94 -0.98
CA GLY A 30 4.49 3.34 -1.22
C GLY A 30 4.86 4.15 0.01
N GLY A 31 4.15 5.26 0.19
CA GLY A 31 4.41 6.23 1.24
C GLY A 31 4.15 5.71 2.65
N GLY A 32 4.50 6.52 3.67
CA GLY A 32 4.35 6.12 5.07
C GLY A 32 2.94 5.67 5.46
N SER A 33 1.91 6.25 4.85
CA SER A 33 0.52 5.91 5.17
C SER A 33 0.15 4.46 4.82
N ASP A 34 0.84 3.83 3.87
CA ASP A 34 0.52 2.48 3.40
C ASP A 34 0.74 1.42 4.48
N VAL A 35 1.63 1.68 5.44
CA VAL A 35 1.84 0.76 6.56
C VAL A 35 0.63 0.65 7.48
N ILE A 36 -0.22 1.68 7.54
CA ILE A 36 -1.51 1.62 8.25
C ILE A 36 -2.46 0.68 7.51
N GLY A 37 -2.54 0.81 6.18
CA GLY A 37 -3.32 -0.08 5.33
C GLY A 37 -2.83 -1.53 5.44
N ALA A 38 -1.52 -1.74 5.39
CA ALA A 38 -0.88 -3.05 5.55
C ALA A 38 -1.19 -3.67 6.92
N TYR A 39 -1.06 -2.90 8.01
CA TYR A 39 -1.44 -3.36 9.34
C TYR A 39 -2.92 -3.74 9.41
N GLY A 40 -3.82 -2.86 8.96
CA GLY A 40 -5.27 -3.11 9.03
C GLY A 40 -5.70 -4.35 8.21
N PHE A 41 -5.11 -4.56 7.04
CA PHE A 41 -5.37 -5.74 6.23
C PHE A 41 -4.79 -7.01 6.86
N ALA A 42 -3.55 -6.95 7.34
CA ALA A 42 -2.89 -8.04 8.05
C ALA A 42 -3.68 -8.48 9.29
N SER A 43 -4.16 -7.54 10.11
CA SER A 43 -4.98 -7.84 11.28
C SER A 43 -6.31 -8.49 10.91
N THR A 44 -6.89 -8.09 9.78
CA THR A 44 -8.13 -8.69 9.27
C THR A 44 -7.89 -10.12 8.83
N ILE A 45 -6.81 -10.39 8.07
CA ILE A 45 -6.44 -11.76 7.69
C ILE A 45 -6.14 -12.61 8.91
N GLN A 46 -5.37 -12.10 9.88
CA GLN A 46 -5.01 -12.84 11.09
C GLN A 46 -6.25 -13.33 11.87
N LYS A 47 -7.32 -12.52 11.91
CA LYS A 47 -8.60 -12.89 12.52
C LYS A 47 -9.33 -13.98 11.73
N LEU A 48 -9.30 -13.89 10.40
CA LEU A 48 -9.95 -14.85 9.50
C LEU A 48 -9.17 -16.17 9.36
N ASN A 49 -7.86 -16.13 9.52
CA ASN A 49 -6.95 -17.27 9.45
C ASN A 49 -5.95 -17.26 10.62
N PRO A 50 -6.38 -17.65 11.84
CA PRO A 50 -5.54 -17.62 13.04
C PRO A 50 -4.30 -18.52 13.01
N LYS A 51 -4.24 -19.45 12.06
CA LYS A 51 -3.12 -20.40 11.92
C LYS A 51 -2.02 -19.92 10.99
N ALA A 52 -2.30 -18.94 10.12
CA ALA A 52 -1.30 -18.38 9.23
C ALA A 52 -0.32 -17.51 10.02
N ILE A 53 0.93 -17.54 9.58
CA ILE A 53 1.97 -16.60 10.00
C ILE A 53 1.74 -15.32 9.19
N ILE A 54 1.33 -14.25 9.87
CA ILE A 54 1.09 -12.96 9.24
C ILE A 54 2.18 -11.98 9.64
N ASN A 55 2.98 -11.57 8.65
CA ASN A 55 3.95 -10.49 8.78
C ASN A 55 3.46 -9.25 8.04
N TYR A 56 3.86 -8.07 8.48
CA TYR A 56 3.58 -6.84 7.75
C TYR A 56 4.78 -5.90 7.76
N GLY A 57 4.77 -4.92 6.86
CA GLY A 57 5.86 -3.98 6.75
C GLY A 57 5.62 -2.86 5.75
N LEU A 58 6.69 -2.10 5.49
CA LEU A 58 6.69 -0.95 4.60
C LEU A 58 7.96 -0.90 3.75
N CYS A 59 7.83 -0.48 2.50
CA CYS A 59 8.97 -0.07 1.68
C CYS A 59 9.44 1.34 2.05
N VAL A 60 10.74 1.51 2.29
CA VAL A 60 11.32 2.82 2.61
C VAL A 60 12.59 3.09 1.81
N SER A 61 12.83 4.37 1.50
CA SER A 61 14.09 4.79 0.87
C SER A 61 15.28 4.50 1.80
N ARG A 62 16.39 4.03 1.22
CA ARG A 62 17.62 3.68 1.94
C ARG A 62 18.18 4.89 2.67
N LYS A 63 18.59 4.64 3.92
CA LYS A 63 19.32 5.56 4.78
C LYS A 63 20.46 4.82 5.45
N GLU A 64 21.44 5.57 5.94
CA GLU A 64 22.58 5.01 6.66
C GLU A 64 22.15 4.43 8.02
N ASN A 65 21.19 5.08 8.70
CA ASN A 65 20.70 4.67 10.01
C ASN A 65 19.17 4.74 10.11
N TYR A 66 18.56 3.64 10.55
CA TYR A 66 17.16 3.57 10.93
C TYR A 66 17.06 3.47 12.45
N LEU A 67 17.05 4.62 13.13
CA LEU A 67 16.87 4.67 14.59
C LEU A 67 15.56 4.01 14.98
N GLY A 68 15.60 3.12 15.98
CA GLY A 68 14.44 2.32 16.41
C GLY A 68 14.23 1.03 15.62
N PHE A 69 15.18 0.64 14.75
CA PHE A 69 15.06 -0.56 13.92
C PHE A 69 16.33 -1.40 13.99
N LYS A 70 16.14 -2.70 14.24
CA LYS A 70 17.19 -3.70 14.18
C LYS A 70 17.42 -4.11 12.73
N LYS A 71 18.68 -4.02 12.27
CA LYS A 71 19.08 -4.55 10.96
C LYS A 71 19.06 -6.07 10.98
N ILE A 72 18.32 -6.67 10.05
CA ILE A 72 18.23 -8.12 9.87
C ILE A 72 19.19 -8.55 8.76
N ASN A 73 19.15 -7.86 7.62
CA ASN A 73 20.12 -8.04 6.54
C ASN A 73 20.35 -6.69 5.81
N PHE A 74 20.96 -6.72 4.62
CA PHE A 74 21.28 -5.50 3.87
C PHE A 74 20.06 -4.64 3.50
N SER A 75 18.95 -5.27 3.14
CA SER A 75 17.72 -4.60 2.68
C SER A 75 16.54 -4.76 3.64
N LEU A 76 16.70 -5.47 4.76
CA LEU A 76 15.63 -5.78 5.71
C LEU A 76 15.98 -5.32 7.12
N TYR A 77 15.04 -4.60 7.72
CA TYR A 77 15.09 -4.17 9.12
C TYR A 77 13.76 -4.51 9.80
N GLN A 78 13.76 -4.58 11.12
CA GLN A 78 12.55 -4.82 11.91
C GLN A 78 12.48 -3.80 13.06
N HIS A 79 11.30 -3.28 13.35
CA HIS A 79 11.12 -2.33 14.45
C HIS A 79 11.54 -2.97 15.79
N ASP A 80 12.39 -2.27 16.54
CA ASP A 80 12.89 -2.70 17.83
C ASP A 80 12.16 -1.97 18.96
N ASN A 81 11.16 -2.63 19.53
CA ASN A 81 10.30 -2.08 20.59
C ASN A 81 11.09 -1.74 21.88
N LEU A 82 12.32 -2.25 22.03
CA LEU A 82 13.17 -1.94 23.19
C LEU A 82 13.88 -0.60 23.05
N GLN A 83 14.01 -0.09 21.82
CA GLN A 83 14.73 1.13 21.53
C GLN A 83 13.80 2.35 21.59
N LYS A 84 13.92 3.15 22.66
CA LYS A 84 13.08 4.33 22.90
C LYS A 84 13.40 5.56 22.02
N SER A 85 14.37 5.47 21.12
CA SER A 85 14.76 6.60 20.28
C SER A 85 13.76 6.82 19.15
N ILE A 86 13.11 7.97 19.12
CA ILE A 86 12.15 8.33 18.06
C ILE A 86 12.90 8.91 16.86
N ASN A 87 12.53 8.46 15.66
CA ASN A 87 13.07 8.93 14.40
C ASN A 87 12.25 10.13 13.89
N ASN A 88 12.61 11.33 14.35
CA ASN A 88 11.93 12.57 13.95
C ASN A 88 12.31 13.06 12.53
N PHE A 89 13.19 12.34 11.82
CA PHE A 89 13.71 12.77 10.52
C PHE A 89 12.95 12.18 9.34
N HIS A 90 12.07 11.20 9.58
CA HIS A 90 11.36 10.50 8.52
C HIS A 90 9.94 10.13 8.94
N THR A 91 8.95 10.80 8.35
CA THR A 91 7.54 10.64 8.72
C THR A 91 7.07 9.19 8.68
N SER A 92 7.52 8.36 7.73
CA SER A 92 7.15 6.95 7.69
C SER A 92 7.73 6.12 8.85
N LEU A 93 8.94 6.45 9.30
CA LEU A 93 9.60 5.71 10.39
C LEU A 93 8.99 6.13 11.72
N GLU A 94 8.81 7.44 11.91
CA GLU A 94 8.08 8.01 13.04
C GLU A 94 6.68 7.39 13.17
N LEU A 95 5.96 7.27 12.04
CA LEU A 95 4.64 6.66 12.00
C LEU A 95 4.69 5.21 12.49
N ILE A 96 5.62 4.39 11.99
CA ILE A 96 5.75 2.99 12.44
C ILE A 96 6.03 2.90 13.95
N GLN A 97 6.90 3.75 14.47
CA GLN A 97 7.21 3.76 15.90
C GLN A 97 6.00 4.16 16.73
N LYS A 98 5.25 5.18 16.31
CA LYS A 98 4.00 5.57 16.98
C LYS A 98 2.92 4.50 16.86
N MET A 99 2.85 3.78 15.73
CA MET A 99 1.93 2.66 15.57
C MET A 99 2.24 1.53 16.57
N ALA A 100 3.51 1.30 16.90
CA ALA A 100 3.89 0.30 17.89
C ALA A 100 3.47 0.66 19.33
N GLU A 101 3.08 1.92 19.59
CA GLU A 101 2.48 2.34 20.86
C GLU A 101 1.01 1.89 20.99
N PHE A 102 0.37 1.57 19.86
CA PHE A 102 -0.94 0.92 19.84
C PHE A 102 -0.69 -0.56 20.09
N ASN A 103 -1.41 -1.16 21.04
CA ASN A 103 -1.26 -2.58 21.37
C ASN A 103 -1.66 -3.44 20.16
N THR A 104 -0.68 -3.74 19.29
CA THR A 104 -0.90 -4.50 18.06
C THR A 104 -0.85 -5.99 18.35
N ASP A 105 -1.85 -6.73 17.86
CA ASP A 105 -1.86 -8.20 17.95
C ASP A 105 -0.90 -8.87 16.93
N LEU A 106 -0.16 -8.07 16.15
CA LEU A 106 0.75 -8.54 15.10
C LEU A 106 2.23 -8.38 15.51
N PRO A 107 3.15 -9.15 14.91
CA PRO A 107 4.59 -8.99 15.12
C PRO A 107 5.08 -7.60 14.72
N SER A 108 6.22 -7.15 15.27
CA SER A 108 6.83 -5.87 14.90
C SER A 108 7.05 -5.76 13.38
N PRO A 109 6.72 -4.61 12.77
CA PRO A 109 6.75 -4.43 11.33
C PRO A 109 8.17 -4.51 10.76
N PHE A 110 8.25 -5.04 9.54
CA PHE A 110 9.46 -5.01 8.73
C PHE A 110 9.59 -3.72 7.91
N LEU A 111 10.83 -3.33 7.64
CA LEU A 111 11.18 -2.33 6.64
C LEU A 111 11.97 -2.99 5.53
N ILE A 112 11.47 -2.87 4.30
CA ILE A 112 12.27 -3.16 3.11
C ILE A 112 12.94 -1.86 2.67
N SER A 113 14.23 -1.76 2.99
CA SER A 113 15.09 -0.63 2.64
C SER A 113 15.62 -0.79 1.21
N ARG A 114 15.31 0.19 0.37
CA ARG A 114 15.64 0.15 -1.05
C ARG A 114 16.37 1.39 -1.55
N LEU A 115 17.12 1.29 -2.64
CA LEU A 115 17.81 2.46 -3.22
C LEU A 115 16.86 3.66 -3.44
N PRO A 116 17.34 4.90 -3.20
CA PRO A 116 16.52 6.09 -3.43
C PRO A 116 16.16 6.26 -4.91
N LYS A 117 15.14 7.09 -5.20
CA LYS A 117 14.63 7.34 -6.57
C LYS A 117 15.75 7.56 -7.59
N TYR A 118 15.58 6.99 -8.78
CA TYR A 118 16.54 7.03 -9.87
C TYR A 118 17.05 8.44 -10.19
N GLU A 119 16.18 9.47 -10.17
CA GLU A 119 16.58 10.86 -10.41
C GLU A 119 17.63 11.39 -9.43
N LYS A 120 17.66 10.90 -8.19
CA LYS A 120 18.70 11.24 -7.19
C LYS A 120 20.00 10.45 -7.39
N VAL A 121 19.97 9.47 -8.28
CA VAL A 121 21.02 8.48 -8.52
C VAL A 121 21.58 8.60 -9.95
N SER A 122 20.95 9.44 -10.80
CA SER A 122 21.13 9.53 -12.26
C SER A 122 22.53 9.88 -12.76
N ASN A 123 23.43 10.36 -11.89
CA ASN A 123 24.84 10.53 -12.23
C ASN A 123 25.70 9.28 -12.04
N LYS A 124 25.17 8.17 -11.47
CA LYS A 124 26.00 7.04 -11.01
C LYS A 124 25.58 5.65 -11.51
N TYR A 125 24.33 5.46 -11.96
CA TYR A 125 23.84 4.14 -12.38
C TYR A 125 23.01 4.21 -13.67
N HIS A 126 23.18 3.24 -14.55
CA HIS A 126 22.23 3.01 -15.64
C HIS A 126 20.89 2.50 -15.07
N LEU A 127 19.79 2.81 -15.75
CA LEU A 127 18.43 2.39 -15.34
C LEU A 127 18.33 0.87 -15.11
N THR A 128 19.02 0.08 -15.95
CA THR A 128 19.11 -1.37 -15.80
C THR A 128 19.76 -1.78 -14.47
N ASP A 129 20.89 -1.17 -14.12
CA ASP A 129 21.59 -1.47 -12.87
C ASP A 129 20.75 -1.08 -11.65
N PHE A 130 20.01 0.03 -11.74
CA PHE A 130 19.08 0.43 -10.69
C PHE A 130 18.04 -0.66 -10.43
N TYR A 131 17.37 -1.18 -11.46
CA TYR A 131 16.37 -2.22 -11.30
C TYR A 131 16.96 -3.57 -10.87
N LEU A 132 18.16 -3.94 -11.32
CA LEU A 132 18.84 -5.17 -10.86
C LEU A 132 19.18 -5.10 -9.36
N ASN A 133 19.69 -3.96 -8.89
CA ASN A 133 19.96 -3.76 -7.48
C ASN A 133 18.67 -3.78 -6.64
N LEU A 134 17.63 -3.09 -7.12
CA LEU A 134 16.33 -3.08 -6.45
C LEU A 134 15.70 -4.49 -6.37
N GLN A 135 15.83 -5.29 -7.44
CA GLN A 135 15.40 -6.68 -7.46
C GLN A 135 16.15 -7.52 -6.44
N SER A 136 17.47 -7.37 -6.37
CA SER A 136 18.31 -8.06 -5.38
C SER A 136 17.90 -7.71 -3.94
N GLU A 137 17.61 -6.44 -3.67
CA GLU A 137 17.19 -5.96 -2.35
C GLU A 137 15.86 -6.57 -1.91
N PHE A 138 14.84 -6.54 -2.79
CA PHE A 138 13.57 -7.18 -2.51
C PHE A 138 13.71 -8.70 -2.37
N SER A 139 14.50 -9.35 -3.25
CA SER A 139 14.72 -10.79 -3.19
C SER A 139 15.37 -11.19 -1.86
N ASN A 140 16.38 -10.46 -1.39
CA ASN A 140 17.04 -10.74 -0.10
C ASN A 140 16.09 -10.57 1.09
N ALA A 141 15.25 -9.53 1.08
CA ALA A 141 14.24 -9.32 2.12
C ALA A 141 13.18 -10.44 2.10
N LEU A 142 12.63 -10.75 0.93
CA LEU A 142 11.58 -11.76 0.76
C LEU A 142 12.09 -13.18 0.97
N ASN A 143 13.37 -13.48 0.71
CA ASN A 143 13.95 -14.78 1.04
C ASN A 143 14.08 -14.98 2.56
N HIS A 144 14.32 -13.89 3.31
CA HIS A 144 14.37 -13.96 4.77
C HIS A 144 12.97 -14.14 5.38
N ILE A 145 11.99 -13.36 4.92
CA ILE A 145 10.58 -13.48 5.37
C ILE A 145 9.97 -14.80 4.88
N ASN A 146 10.42 -15.27 3.71
CA ASN A 146 9.97 -16.45 2.99
C ASN A 146 8.43 -16.57 2.84
N PRO A 147 7.74 -15.51 2.36
CA PRO A 147 6.30 -15.59 2.21
C PRO A 147 5.93 -16.50 1.03
N ASP A 148 4.82 -17.23 1.20
CA ASP A 148 4.15 -17.95 0.12
C ASP A 148 3.20 -17.05 -0.67
N LEU A 149 2.68 -16.00 0.00
CA LEU A 149 1.90 -14.94 -0.61
C LEU A 149 2.35 -13.55 -0.12
N ILE A 150 2.51 -12.62 -1.06
CA ILE A 150 2.73 -11.21 -0.77
C ILE A 150 1.42 -10.45 -1.02
N ILE A 151 1.10 -9.49 -0.17
CA ILE A 151 -0.02 -8.57 -0.40
C ILE A 151 0.53 -7.15 -0.39
N ALA A 152 0.61 -6.55 -1.56
CA ALA A 152 1.08 -5.18 -1.72
C ALA A 152 -0.10 -4.21 -1.53
N ILE A 153 0.01 -3.30 -0.57
CA ILE A 153 -1.00 -2.29 -0.27
C ILE A 153 -0.49 -0.91 -0.72
N ASP A 154 -1.33 -0.21 -1.47
CA ASP A 154 -1.21 1.21 -1.80
C ASP A 154 -2.45 1.94 -1.24
N MET A 155 -2.24 3.00 -0.47
CA MET A 155 -3.33 3.88 -0.05
C MET A 155 -3.37 5.15 -0.90
N GLY A 156 -4.34 5.21 -1.81
CA GLY A 156 -4.54 6.34 -2.72
C GLY A 156 -4.54 5.91 -4.19
N GLY A 157 -3.69 4.96 -4.57
CA GLY A 157 -3.70 4.37 -5.91
C GLY A 157 -2.90 5.16 -6.95
N ASP A 158 -2.02 6.07 -6.55
CA ASP A 158 -1.09 6.74 -7.45
C ASP A 158 -0.15 5.75 -8.14
N SER A 159 0.11 4.58 -7.54
CA SER A 159 0.93 3.57 -8.20
C SER A 159 0.26 2.90 -9.41
N LEU A 160 -1.07 3.00 -9.54
CA LEU A 160 -1.80 2.61 -10.77
C LEU A 160 -1.57 3.62 -11.92
N THR A 161 -1.59 4.91 -11.59
CA THR A 161 -1.70 6.01 -12.57
C THR A 161 -0.41 6.79 -12.78
N CYS A 162 0.62 6.54 -11.97
CA CYS A 162 1.78 7.40 -11.71
C CYS A 162 1.49 8.71 -10.96
N GLY A 163 0.22 9.04 -10.67
CA GLY A 163 -0.18 10.21 -9.90
C GLY A 163 0.37 11.54 -10.44
N ILE A 164 1.13 12.25 -9.60
CA ILE A 164 1.89 13.47 -9.97
C ILE A 164 3.35 13.17 -10.36
N GLU A 165 3.76 11.92 -10.21
CA GLU A 165 5.11 11.45 -10.49
C GLU A 165 5.20 10.82 -11.89
N ASP A 166 6.39 10.35 -12.25
CA ASP A 166 6.63 9.64 -13.50
C ASP A 166 6.44 8.12 -13.34
N GLU A 167 6.68 7.38 -14.41
CA GLU A 167 6.59 5.92 -14.37
C GLU A 167 7.64 5.26 -13.47
N ASN A 168 8.72 5.95 -13.11
CA ASN A 168 9.77 5.45 -12.22
C ASN A 168 9.53 5.86 -10.76
N SER A 169 8.29 6.22 -10.43
CA SER A 169 7.84 6.53 -9.08
C SER A 169 8.22 5.44 -8.08
N PHE A 170 8.20 5.83 -6.80
CA PHE A 170 8.59 4.92 -5.74
C PHE A 170 7.70 3.67 -5.75
N ASP A 171 6.40 3.88 -5.87
CA ASP A 171 5.41 2.84 -5.63
C ASP A 171 5.34 1.89 -6.83
N ARG A 172 5.38 2.46 -8.05
CA ARG A 172 5.35 1.70 -9.32
C ARG A 172 6.60 0.86 -9.53
N SER A 173 7.77 1.38 -9.16
CA SER A 173 9.01 0.59 -9.19
C SER A 173 8.97 -0.58 -8.21
N GLY A 174 8.27 -0.46 -7.07
CA GLY A 174 8.04 -1.57 -6.15
C GLY A 174 7.21 -2.69 -6.80
N LEU A 175 6.10 -2.34 -7.42
CA LEU A 175 5.21 -3.29 -8.11
C LEU A 175 5.92 -4.03 -9.26
N ARG A 176 6.69 -3.30 -10.08
CA ARG A 176 7.51 -3.89 -11.15
C ARG A 176 8.44 -4.97 -10.63
N ILE A 177 9.08 -4.69 -9.50
CA ILE A 177 10.06 -5.59 -8.91
C ILE A 177 9.38 -6.82 -8.31
N LEU A 178 8.27 -6.66 -7.60
CA LEU A 178 7.48 -7.81 -7.14
C LEU A 178 7.05 -8.71 -8.30
N LYS A 179 6.59 -8.11 -9.40
CA LYS A 179 6.25 -8.85 -10.62
C LYS A 179 7.45 -9.59 -11.24
N ARG A 180 8.61 -8.95 -11.32
CA ARG A 180 9.86 -9.57 -11.83
C ARG A 180 10.39 -10.69 -10.94
N ILE A 181 10.20 -10.58 -9.62
CA ILE A 181 10.55 -11.65 -8.67
C ILE A 181 9.66 -12.89 -8.89
N GLY A 182 8.45 -12.71 -9.43
CA GLY A 182 7.58 -13.82 -9.83
C GLY A 182 6.97 -14.61 -8.67
N LYS A 183 7.12 -14.13 -7.42
CA LYS A 183 6.38 -14.67 -6.28
C LYS A 183 4.90 -14.29 -6.41
N PRO A 184 3.96 -15.17 -6.03
CA PRO A 184 2.54 -14.82 -6.00
C PRO A 184 2.31 -13.57 -5.16
N PHE A 185 1.64 -12.58 -5.73
CA PHE A 185 1.22 -11.41 -4.96
C PHE A 185 -0.14 -10.86 -5.39
N ILE A 186 -0.89 -10.40 -4.41
CA ILE A 186 -2.12 -9.62 -4.61
C ILE A 186 -1.73 -8.16 -4.43
N TYR A 187 -2.08 -7.32 -5.38
CA TYR A 187 -1.95 -5.87 -5.23
C TYR A 187 -3.31 -5.28 -4.85
N ILE A 188 -3.36 -4.41 -3.85
CA ILE A 188 -4.62 -3.81 -3.39
C ILE A 188 -4.45 -2.30 -3.23
N VAL A 189 -5.38 -1.56 -3.82
CA VAL A 189 -5.53 -0.11 -3.62
C VAL A 189 -6.65 0.17 -2.65
N PHE A 190 -6.36 0.90 -1.59
CA PHE A 190 -7.38 1.41 -0.68
C PHE A 190 -7.77 2.83 -1.07
N GLY A 191 -9.08 3.03 -1.29
CA GLY A 191 -9.65 4.34 -1.57
C GLY A 191 -9.08 4.98 -2.83
N VAL A 192 -9.35 4.38 -3.99
CA VAL A 192 -8.75 4.80 -5.27
C VAL A 192 -8.98 6.31 -5.53
N GLY A 193 -7.89 7.05 -5.73
CA GLY A 193 -7.83 8.50 -5.98
C GLY A 193 -7.85 9.40 -4.74
N CYS A 194 -7.96 8.85 -3.53
CA CYS A 194 -8.18 9.67 -2.34
C CYS A 194 -6.91 10.34 -1.78
N ASP A 195 -5.73 10.04 -2.33
CA ASP A 195 -4.52 10.82 -2.13
C ASP A 195 -4.54 12.18 -2.87
N GLY A 196 -5.39 12.33 -3.89
CA GLY A 196 -5.50 13.52 -4.72
C GLY A 196 -4.42 13.64 -5.82
N GLU A 197 -3.61 12.61 -6.06
CA GLU A 197 -2.49 12.66 -7.02
C GLU A 197 -2.94 12.38 -8.45
N SER A 198 -4.09 11.74 -8.62
CA SER A 198 -4.66 11.33 -9.91
C SER A 198 -5.94 12.10 -10.23
N THR A 199 -6.15 12.42 -11.52
CA THR A 199 -7.47 12.86 -11.97
C THR A 199 -8.41 11.66 -12.09
N THR A 200 -9.71 11.93 -12.14
CA THR A 200 -10.74 10.91 -12.36
C THR A 200 -10.48 10.12 -13.64
N ASP A 201 -10.13 10.81 -14.74
CA ASP A 201 -9.87 10.17 -16.04
C ASP A 201 -8.62 9.27 -16.02
N MET A 202 -7.57 9.68 -15.31
CA MET A 202 -6.38 8.84 -15.11
C MET A 202 -6.73 7.53 -14.39
N ILE A 203 -7.54 7.62 -13.34
CA ILE A 203 -8.00 6.45 -12.57
C ILE A 203 -8.86 5.55 -13.45
N VAL A 204 -9.81 6.11 -14.20
CA VAL A 204 -10.68 5.36 -15.12
C VAL A 204 -9.82 4.55 -16.10
N THR A 205 -8.90 5.24 -16.76
CA THR A 205 -8.02 4.66 -17.79
C THR A 205 -7.15 3.55 -17.21
N ALA A 206 -6.60 3.75 -16.01
CA ALA A 206 -5.79 2.72 -15.35
C ALA A 206 -6.62 1.47 -15.00
N LEU A 207 -7.83 1.65 -14.44
CA LEU A 207 -8.71 0.52 -14.13
C LEU A 207 -9.17 -0.24 -15.38
N GLU A 208 -9.45 0.47 -16.48
CA GLU A 208 -9.75 -0.15 -17.78
C GLU A 208 -8.59 -1.00 -18.28
N LYS A 209 -7.37 -0.46 -18.24
CA LYS A 209 -6.16 -1.16 -18.64
C LYS A 209 -5.92 -2.44 -17.82
N GLU A 210 -6.10 -2.37 -16.50
CA GLU A 210 -5.94 -3.56 -15.63
C GLU A 210 -7.07 -4.58 -15.82
N HIS A 211 -8.28 -4.13 -16.15
CA HIS A 211 -9.38 -5.02 -16.51
C HIS A 211 -9.09 -5.77 -17.82
N GLU A 212 -8.62 -5.06 -18.85
CA GLU A 212 -8.22 -5.65 -20.14
C GLU A 212 -7.06 -6.65 -19.98
N ALA A 213 -6.12 -6.35 -19.08
CA ALA A 213 -5.03 -7.26 -18.69
C ALA A 213 -5.50 -8.48 -17.87
N LYS A 214 -6.80 -8.56 -17.51
CA LYS A 214 -7.38 -9.58 -16.62
C LYS A 214 -6.69 -9.63 -15.26
N ALA A 215 -6.17 -8.49 -14.80
CA ALA A 215 -5.54 -8.36 -13.50
C ALA A 215 -6.59 -8.13 -12.40
N LEU A 216 -7.77 -7.61 -12.71
CA LEU A 216 -8.75 -7.26 -11.68
C LEU A 216 -9.36 -8.51 -10.99
N PHE A 217 -9.14 -8.65 -9.68
CA PHE A 217 -9.82 -9.65 -8.85
C PHE A 217 -11.15 -9.16 -8.31
N GLY A 218 -11.27 -7.87 -7.99
CA GLY A 218 -12.53 -7.31 -7.54
C GLY A 218 -12.43 -6.19 -6.53
N GLU A 219 -13.57 -5.78 -6.00
CA GLU A 219 -13.68 -4.78 -4.93
C GLU A 219 -14.21 -5.37 -3.61
N PHE A 220 -13.92 -4.68 -2.51
CA PHE A 220 -14.44 -4.99 -1.18
C PHE A 220 -14.60 -3.72 -0.34
N ASN A 221 -15.40 -3.78 0.74
CA ASN A 221 -15.61 -2.64 1.64
C ASN A 221 -14.45 -2.49 2.63
N LEU A 222 -14.03 -1.25 2.90
CA LEU A 222 -12.95 -0.95 3.84
C LEU A 222 -13.40 -0.80 5.29
N ASN A 223 -14.70 -0.92 5.60
CA ASN A 223 -15.27 -0.62 6.92
C ASN A 223 -14.50 -1.29 8.07
N ASP A 224 -14.35 -2.62 8.01
CA ASP A 224 -13.72 -3.38 9.10
C ASP A 224 -12.24 -3.01 9.29
N ILE A 225 -11.53 -2.73 8.20
CA ILE A 225 -10.12 -2.32 8.24
C ILE A 225 -9.99 -0.91 8.81
N VAL A 226 -10.87 -0.01 8.42
CA VAL A 226 -10.88 1.36 8.91
C VAL A 226 -11.24 1.41 10.38
N ASP A 227 -12.22 0.64 10.84
CA ASP A 227 -12.61 0.59 12.25
C ASP A 227 -11.44 0.16 13.15
N LEU A 228 -10.57 -0.73 12.65
CA LEU A 228 -9.35 -1.14 13.37
C LEU A 228 -8.25 -0.08 13.41
N THR A 229 -8.17 0.76 12.37
CA THR A 229 -7.02 1.66 12.16
C THR A 229 -7.33 3.12 12.47
N ARG A 230 -8.61 3.49 12.59
CA ARG A 230 -9.08 4.86 12.70
C ARG A 230 -8.55 5.60 13.93
N SER A 231 -8.54 4.95 15.08
CA SER A 231 -8.06 5.57 16.33
C SER A 231 -6.58 5.95 16.18
N MET A 232 -5.78 5.00 15.70
CA MET A 232 -4.35 5.14 15.43
C MET A 232 -4.06 6.18 14.33
N SER A 233 -4.78 6.14 13.21
CA SER A 233 -4.56 7.10 12.14
C SER A 233 -4.92 8.52 12.57
N LYS A 234 -6.00 8.71 13.33
CA LYS A 234 -6.44 10.02 13.80
C LYS A 234 -5.51 10.63 14.85
N SER A 235 -4.90 9.80 15.71
CA SER A 235 -3.95 10.28 16.71
C SER A 235 -2.58 10.63 16.14
N ILE A 236 -2.17 9.98 15.04
CA ILE A 236 -0.82 10.14 14.48
C ILE A 236 -0.80 11.08 13.27
N LEU A 237 -1.83 11.06 12.44
CA LEU A 237 -1.88 11.75 11.15
C LEU A 237 -2.88 12.90 11.15
N LYS A 238 -2.59 13.91 10.32
CA LYS A 238 -3.52 15.00 10.01
C LYS A 238 -4.76 14.48 9.26
N ASP A 239 -5.85 15.24 9.32
CA ASP A 239 -7.13 14.87 8.68
C ASP A 239 -7.06 14.77 7.15
N ASP A 240 -6.11 15.48 6.52
CA ASP A 240 -5.88 15.50 5.08
C ASP A 240 -5.00 14.34 4.58
N ARG A 241 -4.64 13.40 5.47
CA ARG A 241 -3.87 12.20 5.11
C ARG A 241 -4.80 11.07 4.68
N THR A 242 -4.36 10.27 3.71
CA THR A 242 -5.15 9.24 3.04
C THR A 242 -5.98 8.35 3.99
N PRO A 243 -5.41 7.80 5.08
CA PRO A 243 -6.20 6.97 6.00
C PRO A 243 -7.38 7.71 6.64
N ASN A 244 -7.19 8.97 7.02
CA ASN A 244 -8.22 9.80 7.63
C ASN A 244 -9.25 10.29 6.59
N ILE A 245 -8.82 10.54 5.34
CA ILE A 245 -9.74 10.81 4.22
C ILE A 245 -10.67 9.60 3.99
N ILE A 246 -10.13 8.38 3.95
CA ILE A 246 -10.93 7.16 3.80
C ILE A 246 -11.91 7.00 4.97
N ALA A 247 -11.43 7.18 6.21
CA ALA A 247 -12.28 7.05 7.39
C ALA A 247 -13.45 8.05 7.39
N ASN A 248 -13.18 9.31 7.01
CA ASN A 248 -14.21 10.34 6.89
C ASN A 248 -15.18 10.04 5.74
N ALA A 249 -14.68 9.50 4.63
CA ALA A 249 -15.50 9.11 3.49
C ALA A 249 -16.51 8.01 3.84
N ILE A 250 -16.08 6.97 4.57
CA ILE A 250 -16.97 5.89 5.03
C ILE A 250 -18.10 6.44 5.89
N SER A 251 -17.79 7.29 6.88
CA SER A 251 -18.82 7.91 7.72
C SER A 251 -19.75 8.83 6.92
N SER A 252 -19.23 9.58 5.95
CA SER A 252 -20.08 10.39 5.06
C SER A 252 -20.97 9.51 4.18
N TYR A 253 -20.47 8.37 3.68
CA TYR A 253 -21.20 7.50 2.77
C TYR A 253 -22.39 6.86 3.46
N GLN A 254 -22.20 6.38 4.70
CA GLN A 254 -23.28 5.83 5.52
C GLN A 254 -24.41 6.84 5.76
N ASN A 255 -24.09 8.13 5.88
CA ASN A 255 -25.06 9.18 6.17
C ASN A 255 -25.75 9.77 4.92
N SER A 256 -25.05 9.81 3.78
CA SER A 256 -25.50 10.58 2.60
C SER A 256 -25.52 9.81 1.28
N GLY A 257 -25.10 8.54 1.28
CA GLY A 257 -24.97 7.75 0.07
C GLY A 257 -23.83 8.19 -0.85
N ASP A 258 -23.83 7.70 -2.08
CA ASP A 258 -22.78 8.01 -3.06
C ASP A 258 -22.97 9.41 -3.67
N ARG A 259 -21.89 10.19 -3.70
CA ARG A 259 -21.83 11.53 -4.29
C ARG A 259 -20.40 11.87 -4.70
N MET A 260 -20.24 12.84 -5.57
CA MET A 260 -18.92 13.38 -5.87
C MET A 260 -18.41 14.20 -4.69
N ILE A 261 -17.14 14.02 -4.31
CA ILE A 261 -16.47 14.86 -3.33
C ILE A 261 -15.15 15.39 -3.90
N VAL A 262 -14.74 16.56 -3.42
CA VAL A 262 -13.41 17.12 -3.69
C VAL A 262 -12.43 16.56 -2.68
N ILE A 263 -11.35 15.94 -3.15
CA ILE A 263 -10.29 15.45 -2.27
C ILE A 263 -9.46 16.65 -1.77
N PRO A 264 -9.23 16.79 -0.45
CA PRO A 264 -8.60 17.99 0.10
C PRO A 264 -7.06 17.99 -0.04
N ARG A 265 -6.52 17.34 -1.09
CA ARG A 265 -5.08 17.12 -1.25
C ARG A 265 -4.65 17.24 -2.71
N HIS A 266 -3.41 17.69 -2.92
CA HIS A 266 -2.72 17.74 -4.21
C HIS A 266 -3.55 18.38 -5.34
N ARG A 267 -3.95 17.63 -6.38
CA ARG A 267 -4.72 18.14 -7.53
C ARG A 267 -6.17 18.50 -7.19
N LYS A 268 -6.64 18.13 -6.00
CA LYS A 268 -8.02 18.28 -5.53
C LYS A 268 -9.06 17.72 -6.52
N PRO A 269 -8.88 16.46 -7.00
CA PRO A 269 -9.81 15.87 -7.95
C PRO A 269 -11.21 15.72 -7.34
N GLN A 270 -12.21 15.69 -8.20
CA GLN A 270 -13.56 15.29 -7.83
C GLN A 270 -13.74 13.80 -8.11
N ILE A 271 -13.90 12.99 -7.07
CA ILE A 271 -14.11 11.54 -7.21
C ILE A 271 -15.37 11.08 -6.47
N PRO A 272 -16.02 9.98 -6.92
CA PRO A 272 -17.14 9.40 -6.20
C PRO A 272 -16.74 8.91 -4.82
N LEU A 273 -17.60 9.17 -3.84
CA LEU A 273 -17.41 8.74 -2.47
C LEU A 273 -17.29 7.22 -2.37
N SER A 274 -18.08 6.49 -3.17
CA SER A 274 -18.04 5.03 -3.26
C SER A 274 -16.63 4.49 -3.52
N TRP A 275 -15.80 5.12 -4.37
CA TRP A 275 -14.44 4.59 -4.65
C TRP A 275 -13.54 4.67 -3.44
N ILE A 276 -13.71 5.72 -2.64
CA ILE A 276 -12.90 5.99 -1.46
C ILE A 276 -13.20 4.96 -0.36
N THR A 277 -14.44 4.48 -0.29
CA THR A 277 -14.88 3.50 0.72
C THR A 277 -14.49 2.06 0.40
N LYS A 278 -13.81 1.82 -0.73
CA LYS A 278 -13.54 0.49 -1.27
C LYS A 278 -12.06 0.20 -1.38
N GLY A 279 -11.71 -1.07 -1.19
CA GLY A 279 -10.46 -1.64 -1.64
C GLY A 279 -10.66 -2.30 -2.99
N VAL A 280 -9.70 -2.16 -3.90
CA VAL A 280 -9.69 -2.83 -5.20
C VAL A 280 -8.48 -3.74 -5.28
N ALA A 281 -8.72 -5.04 -5.48
CA ALA A 281 -7.72 -6.09 -5.51
C ALA A 281 -7.41 -6.51 -6.96
N PHE A 282 -6.13 -6.77 -7.20
CA PHE A 282 -5.56 -7.16 -8.48
C PHE A 282 -4.62 -8.36 -8.32
N ASP A 283 -4.57 -9.20 -9.35
CA ASP A 283 -3.51 -10.17 -9.60
C ASP A 283 -2.23 -9.40 -9.95
N GLY A 284 -1.30 -9.36 -8.99
CA GLY A 284 -0.06 -8.63 -9.13
C GLY A 284 0.79 -9.06 -10.32
N LEU A 285 0.74 -10.36 -10.68
CA LEU A 285 1.53 -10.91 -11.78
C LEU A 285 0.98 -10.51 -13.16
N LYS A 286 -0.31 -10.15 -13.22
CA LYS A 286 -0.98 -9.73 -14.45
C LYS A 286 -1.05 -8.22 -14.64
N LEU A 287 -0.57 -7.43 -13.67
CA LEU A 287 -0.61 -5.97 -13.77
C LEU A 287 0.01 -5.48 -15.08
N SER A 288 -0.58 -4.46 -15.69
CA SER A 288 -0.12 -3.90 -16.97
C SER A 288 1.17 -3.04 -16.87
N ILE A 289 1.86 -3.16 -15.74
CA ILE A 289 3.09 -2.44 -15.41
C ILE A 289 4.27 -3.30 -15.90
N GLU A 290 5.15 -2.69 -16.71
CA GLU A 290 6.38 -3.30 -17.29
C GLU A 290 7.65 -2.86 -16.55
#